data_AF-A0A1J6KCJ8-F1
#
_entry.id   AF-A0A1J6KCJ8-F1
#
_cell.length_a   1.000
_cell.length_b   1.000
_cell.length_c   1.000
_cell.angle_alpha   90.00
_cell.angle_beta   90.00
_cell.angle_gamma   90.00
#
_symmetry.space_group_name_H-M   'P 1'
#
loop_
_entity.id
_entity.type
_entity.pdbx_description
1 polymer ?
#
loop_
_entity_poly.entity_id
_entity_poly.type
_entity_poly.pdbx_seq_one_letter_code
_entity_poly.pdbx_strand_id
1 'polypeptide(L)'
;MGIVKASALLNDLIEKAGGCAVVDGGLATQLEKHGASINDPLWSALCLIKDPDLVKRVHLEYLEAGADILVTSSYQATIPGFLSRGLSIEEAESLLEKSVKLAVEARDKFWNVVKRNPRQSYNRALVAASIGSYGAYLADGSEYSGDYGPHVSLDKLKDFHRHRLQVLVDAGPDILAFETIPNKLEAQACVELLEEENVQIPSWICFSSVDGKNAPSGESFKDCLDVINRSDKVSAFGINCAPPHFIQTLIQELKELTAKAIIVYPNSGEIWDGISKRWLPSKCFDDEKFEQFAPIWRDAGAKLIGGCCRTTPSTIQAISKALKERSGFD
;
A
#
# COMPACT_ATOMS: atom_id res chain seq x y z
N MET A 1 -24.04 9.15 10.11
CA MET A 1 -24.29 9.27 8.65
C MET A 1 -23.00 9.37 7.81
N GLY A 2 -21.83 9.74 8.36
CA GLY A 2 -20.54 9.74 7.66
C GLY A 2 -19.84 8.36 7.57
N ILE A 3 -19.87 7.56 8.64
CA ILE A 3 -19.16 6.27 8.73
C ILE A 3 -19.67 5.23 7.70
N VAL A 4 -20.98 5.18 7.45
CA VAL A 4 -21.60 4.29 6.44
C VAL A 4 -21.16 4.65 5.00
N LYS A 5 -20.71 5.88 4.74
CA LYS A 5 -20.26 6.31 3.40
C LYS A 5 -18.82 5.92 3.06
N ALA A 6 -17.95 5.74 4.05
CA ALA A 6 -16.52 5.48 3.84
C ALA A 6 -16.23 4.04 3.37
N SER A 7 -16.75 3.05 4.09
CA SER A 7 -16.72 1.63 3.68
C SER A 7 -17.43 1.42 2.33
N ALA A 8 -18.46 2.23 2.04
CA ALA A 8 -19.18 2.18 0.77
C ALA A 8 -18.31 2.56 -0.44
N LEU A 9 -17.32 3.46 -0.32
CA LEU A 9 -16.49 3.87 -1.45
C LEU A 9 -15.61 2.71 -1.96
N LEU A 10 -14.93 2.02 -1.04
CA LEU A 10 -14.07 0.89 -1.38
C LEU A 10 -14.88 -0.30 -1.90
N ASN A 11 -16.01 -0.61 -1.25
CA ASN A 11 -16.89 -1.68 -1.69
C ASN A 11 -17.51 -1.40 -3.07
N ASP A 12 -17.94 -0.16 -3.34
CA ASP A 12 -18.45 0.26 -4.65
C ASP A 12 -17.38 0.11 -5.74
N LEU A 13 -16.12 0.46 -5.47
CA LEU A 13 -15.03 0.21 -6.41
C LEU A 13 -14.83 -1.30 -6.65
N ILE A 14 -14.78 -2.11 -5.59
CA ILE A 14 -14.60 -3.57 -5.69
C ILE A 14 -15.71 -4.19 -6.54
N GLU A 15 -16.97 -3.81 -6.30
CA GLU A 15 -18.12 -4.29 -7.07
C GLU A 15 -18.01 -3.88 -8.55
N LYS A 16 -17.72 -2.61 -8.83
CA LYS A 16 -17.56 -2.11 -10.20
C LYS A 16 -16.35 -2.68 -10.92
N ALA A 17 -15.34 -3.14 -10.20
CA ALA A 17 -14.18 -3.84 -10.74
C ALA A 17 -14.45 -5.32 -11.04
N GLY A 18 -15.67 -5.83 -10.78
CA GLY A 18 -16.02 -7.24 -10.98
C GLY A 18 -15.74 -8.13 -9.77
N GLY A 19 -15.72 -7.56 -8.58
CA GLY A 19 -15.57 -8.27 -7.31
C GLY A 19 -14.12 -8.35 -6.77
N CYS A 20 -13.15 -7.81 -7.51
CA CYS A 20 -11.75 -7.67 -7.08
C CYS A 20 -11.09 -6.49 -7.81
N ALA A 21 -10.60 -5.49 -7.09
CA ALA A 21 -9.96 -4.31 -7.68
C ALA A 21 -8.43 -4.43 -7.69
N VAL A 22 -7.80 -3.75 -8.64
CA VAL A 22 -6.35 -3.79 -8.84
C VAL A 22 -5.69 -2.62 -8.11
N VAL A 23 -4.76 -2.91 -7.19
CA VAL A 23 -3.86 -1.91 -6.60
C VAL A 23 -2.63 -1.78 -7.52
N ASP A 24 -1.98 -0.61 -7.53
CA ASP A 24 -0.76 -0.40 -8.30
C ASP A 24 0.44 -1.23 -7.79
N GLY A 25 1.64 -0.90 -8.27
CA GLY A 25 2.85 -1.69 -8.07
C GLY A 25 3.97 -0.94 -7.37
N GLY A 26 5.19 -1.49 -7.45
CA GLY A 26 6.40 -0.92 -6.88
C GLY A 26 6.80 0.44 -7.47
N LEU A 27 6.32 1.53 -6.85
CA LEU A 27 6.58 2.90 -7.28
C LEU A 27 8.08 3.19 -7.46
N ALA A 28 8.90 2.85 -6.46
CA ALA A 28 10.34 3.07 -6.52
C ALA A 28 11.03 2.26 -7.63
N THR A 29 10.59 1.02 -7.88
CA THR A 29 11.11 0.21 -8.98
C THR A 29 10.86 0.87 -10.33
N GLN A 30 9.67 1.44 -10.53
CA GLN A 30 9.36 2.11 -11.78
C GLN A 30 10.06 3.48 -11.91
N LEU A 31 10.22 4.21 -10.81
CA LEU A 31 11.04 5.44 -10.77
C LEU A 31 12.51 5.15 -11.15
N GLU A 32 13.11 4.08 -10.62
CA GLU A 32 14.47 3.64 -10.98
C GLU A 32 14.60 3.30 -12.47
N LYS A 33 13.60 2.62 -13.04
CA LYS A 33 13.59 2.30 -14.49
C LYS A 33 13.62 3.55 -15.36
N HIS A 34 13.11 4.67 -14.86
CA HIS A 34 13.20 5.97 -15.51
C HIS A 34 14.45 6.79 -15.13
N GLY A 35 15.38 6.20 -14.38
CA GLY A 35 16.68 6.79 -14.05
C GLY A 35 16.73 7.52 -12.72
N ALA A 36 15.70 7.44 -11.88
CA ALA A 36 15.76 8.00 -10.53
C ALA A 36 16.79 7.24 -9.66
N SER A 37 17.55 7.98 -8.85
CA SER A 37 18.43 7.38 -7.85
C SER A 37 17.68 7.19 -6.54
N ILE A 38 17.54 5.93 -6.09
CA ILE A 38 16.81 5.58 -4.87
C ILE A 38 17.72 5.07 -3.73
N ASN A 39 19.03 5.30 -3.80
CA ASN A 39 19.97 4.94 -2.74
C ASN A 39 19.99 5.99 -1.62
N ASP A 40 18.84 6.22 -0.99
CA ASP A 40 18.67 7.22 0.06
C ASP A 40 17.68 6.71 1.13
N PRO A 41 17.90 6.95 2.43
CA PRO A 41 16.88 6.67 3.46
C PRO A 41 15.47 7.22 3.19
N LEU A 42 15.34 8.29 2.38
CA LEU A 42 14.07 8.82 1.90
C LEU A 42 13.75 8.35 0.47
N TRP A 43 14.16 7.15 0.07
CA TRP A 43 14.10 6.66 -1.30
C TRP A 43 12.71 6.79 -1.94
N SER A 44 11.65 6.53 -1.17
CA SER A 44 10.27 6.65 -1.63
C SER A 44 9.78 8.09 -1.77
N ALA A 45 10.41 9.05 -1.09
CA ALA A 45 9.99 10.46 -1.07
C ALA A 45 10.94 11.39 -1.84
N LEU A 46 12.16 10.95 -2.15
CA LEU A 46 13.20 11.79 -2.76
C LEU A 46 12.77 12.35 -4.12
N CYS A 47 12.00 11.58 -4.89
CA CYS A 47 11.46 12.05 -6.17
C CYS A 47 10.44 13.18 -6.00
N LEU A 48 9.74 13.30 -4.86
CA LEU A 48 8.86 14.45 -4.59
C LEU A 48 9.63 15.77 -4.55
N ILE A 49 10.89 15.70 -4.09
CA ILE A 49 11.80 16.85 -3.99
C ILE A 49 12.44 17.12 -5.35
N LYS A 50 13.04 16.09 -5.97
CA LYS A 50 13.91 16.26 -7.15
C LYS A 50 13.17 16.24 -8.48
N ASP A 51 12.16 15.38 -8.63
CA ASP A 51 11.50 15.12 -9.91
C ASP A 51 10.01 14.73 -9.74
N PRO A 52 9.15 15.69 -9.35
CA PRO A 52 7.73 15.43 -9.13
C PRO A 52 6.97 15.07 -10.41
N ASP A 53 7.43 15.53 -11.57
CA ASP A 53 6.81 15.17 -12.85
C ASP A 53 7.04 13.70 -13.18
N LEU A 54 8.19 13.13 -12.78
CA LEU A 54 8.43 11.70 -12.91
C LEU A 54 7.49 10.87 -12.01
N VAL A 55 7.21 11.30 -10.78
CA VAL A 55 6.21 10.63 -9.90
C VAL A 55 4.84 10.59 -10.57
N LYS A 56 4.38 11.72 -11.09
CA LYS A 56 3.10 11.82 -11.83
C LYS A 56 3.09 10.94 -13.09
N ARG A 57 4.21 10.86 -13.82
CA ARG A 57 4.35 9.96 -14.97
C ARG A 57 4.19 8.50 -14.56
N VAL A 58 4.83 8.07 -13.49
CA VAL A 58 4.73 6.68 -13.01
C VAL A 58 3.30 6.34 -12.57
N HIS A 59 2.60 7.24 -11.88
CA HIS A 59 1.18 7.05 -11.58
C HIS A 59 0.33 6.88 -12.84
N LEU A 60 0.58 7.67 -13.90
CA LEU A 60 -0.11 7.52 -15.19
C LEU A 60 0.16 6.13 -15.81
N GLU A 61 1.40 5.65 -15.76
CA GLU A 61 1.77 4.33 -16.30
C GLU A 61 1.04 3.18 -15.57
N TYR A 62 0.82 3.29 -14.25
CA TYR A 62 0.02 2.31 -13.52
C TYR A 62 -1.48 2.37 -13.83
N LEU A 63 -2.03 3.57 -14.05
CA LEU A 63 -3.41 3.71 -14.52
C LEU A 63 -3.59 3.12 -15.93
N GLU A 64 -2.64 3.35 -16.83
CA GLU A 64 -2.61 2.75 -18.18
C GLU A 64 -2.48 1.23 -18.15
N ALA A 65 -1.77 0.69 -17.16
CA ALA A 65 -1.73 -0.75 -16.87
C ALA A 65 -3.05 -1.30 -16.30
N GLY A 66 -3.94 -0.42 -15.84
CA GLY A 66 -5.27 -0.78 -15.36
C GLY A 66 -5.37 -0.95 -13.85
N ALA A 67 -4.51 -0.28 -13.07
CA ALA A 67 -4.72 -0.11 -11.63
C ALA A 67 -6.04 0.62 -11.36
N ASP A 68 -6.82 0.15 -10.40
CA ASP A 68 -8.04 0.79 -9.89
C ASP A 68 -7.76 1.66 -8.64
N ILE A 69 -6.61 1.45 -7.99
CA ILE A 69 -6.14 2.24 -6.84
C ILE A 69 -4.67 2.60 -7.03
N LEU A 70 -4.32 3.88 -6.90
CA LEU A 70 -2.94 4.37 -6.84
C LEU A 70 -2.49 4.56 -5.39
N VAL A 71 -1.26 4.18 -5.06
CA VAL A 71 -0.63 4.41 -3.77
C VAL A 71 0.39 5.55 -3.87
N THR A 72 0.28 6.57 -3.02
CA THR A 72 1.09 7.79 -3.11
C THR A 72 2.56 7.56 -2.73
N SER A 73 3.43 8.47 -3.17
CA SER A 73 4.87 8.46 -2.88
C SER A 73 5.23 8.88 -1.44
N SER A 74 4.46 8.47 -0.42
CA SER A 74 4.58 8.95 0.96
C SER A 74 5.00 7.89 2.01
N TYR A 75 5.36 6.67 1.59
CA TYR A 75 5.74 5.57 2.48
C TYR A 75 6.76 5.97 3.56
N GLN A 76 7.92 6.53 3.18
CA GLN A 76 8.92 7.07 4.12
C GLN A 76 8.92 8.60 4.22
N ALA A 77 7.97 9.27 3.57
CA ALA A 77 7.77 10.70 3.77
C ALA A 77 7.29 10.87 5.21
N THR A 78 8.18 11.24 6.11
CA THR A 78 7.91 11.41 7.55
C THR A 78 8.44 12.76 7.96
N ILE A 79 7.72 13.45 8.85
CA ILE A 79 8.17 14.74 9.36
C ILE A 79 9.58 14.62 9.98
N PRO A 80 9.86 13.67 10.90
CA PRO A 80 11.22 13.50 11.44
C PRO A 80 12.27 13.15 10.37
N GLY A 81 11.92 12.32 9.37
CA GLY A 81 12.82 11.96 8.27
C GLY A 81 13.24 13.17 7.44
N PHE A 82 12.31 14.06 7.11
CA PHE A 82 12.60 15.30 6.37
C PHE A 82 13.39 16.30 7.21
N LEU A 83 13.03 16.49 8.48
CA LEU A 83 13.77 17.38 9.39
C LEU A 83 15.24 16.93 9.54
N SER A 84 15.49 15.63 9.59
CA SER A 84 16.86 15.08 9.64
C SER A 84 17.72 15.43 8.41
N ARG A 85 17.07 15.84 7.31
CA ARG A 85 17.69 16.29 6.06
C ARG A 85 17.76 17.81 5.92
N GLY A 86 17.41 18.55 6.98
CA GLY A 86 17.50 20.00 7.03
C GLY A 86 16.32 20.72 6.37
N LEU A 87 15.23 20.01 6.08
CA LEU A 87 13.98 20.65 5.67
C LEU A 87 13.27 21.22 6.90
N SER A 88 12.50 22.28 6.70
CA SER A 88 11.55 22.81 7.68
C SER A 88 10.31 21.93 7.82
N ILE A 89 9.50 22.18 8.85
CA ILE A 89 8.23 21.47 9.06
C ILE A 89 7.29 21.78 7.88
N GLU A 90 7.22 23.03 7.45
CA GLU A 90 6.37 23.50 6.36
C GLU A 90 6.75 22.85 5.02
N GLU A 91 8.05 22.68 4.76
CA GLU A 91 8.52 21.93 3.57
C GLU A 91 8.15 20.45 3.65
N ALA A 92 8.27 19.84 4.82
CA ALA A 92 7.91 18.44 5.05
C ALA A 92 6.41 18.20 4.82
N GLU A 93 5.55 19.07 5.37
CA GLU A 93 4.10 19.07 5.16
C GLU A 93 3.76 19.25 3.67
N SER A 94 4.37 20.23 3.02
CA SER A 94 4.15 20.49 1.60
C SER A 94 4.52 19.28 0.71
N LEU A 95 5.57 18.53 1.05
CA LEU A 95 5.93 17.32 0.32
C LEU A 95 4.92 16.18 0.51
N LEU A 96 4.37 16.02 1.71
CA LEU A 96 3.30 15.06 1.99
C LEU A 96 2.05 15.39 1.18
N GLU A 97 1.59 16.64 1.22
CA GLU A 97 0.45 17.11 0.42
C GLU A 97 0.69 16.92 -1.08
N LYS A 98 1.90 17.25 -1.54
CA LYS A 98 2.31 17.10 -2.94
C LYS A 98 2.25 15.66 -3.40
N SER A 99 2.54 14.68 -2.55
CA SER A 99 2.45 13.26 -2.89
C SER A 99 1.02 12.86 -3.28
N VAL A 100 0.02 13.32 -2.52
CA VAL A 100 -1.41 13.08 -2.80
C VAL A 100 -1.84 13.84 -4.04
N LYS A 101 -1.46 15.12 -4.14
CA LYS A 101 -1.80 15.98 -5.28
C LYS A 101 -1.32 15.42 -6.61
N LEU A 102 -0.09 14.91 -6.68
CA LEU A 102 0.46 14.34 -7.92
C LEU A 102 -0.31 13.08 -8.37
N ALA A 103 -0.69 12.20 -7.43
CA ALA A 103 -1.51 11.02 -7.74
C ALA A 103 -2.93 11.41 -8.19
N VAL A 104 -3.53 12.40 -7.53
CA VAL A 104 -4.84 12.98 -7.89
C VAL A 104 -4.81 13.59 -9.30
N GLU A 105 -3.79 14.39 -9.61
CA GLU A 105 -3.61 14.99 -10.93
C GLU A 105 -3.43 13.93 -12.02
N ALA A 106 -2.64 12.88 -11.76
CA ALA A 106 -2.46 11.75 -12.67
C ALA A 106 -3.80 11.03 -12.94
N ARG A 107 -4.52 10.65 -11.88
CA ARG A 107 -5.86 10.05 -11.94
C ARG A 107 -6.81 10.90 -12.77
N ASP A 108 -6.93 12.19 -12.46
CA ASP A 108 -7.92 13.05 -13.09
C ASP A 108 -7.58 13.33 -14.55
N LYS A 109 -6.29 13.48 -14.87
CA LYS A 109 -5.83 13.57 -16.26
C LYS A 109 -6.19 12.32 -17.06
N PHE A 110 -5.89 11.14 -16.53
CA PHE A 110 -6.22 9.86 -17.17
C PHE A 110 -7.73 9.69 -17.33
N TRP A 111 -8.50 9.91 -16.26
CA TRP A 111 -9.95 9.77 -16.27
C TRP A 111 -10.63 10.70 -17.27
N ASN A 112 -10.14 11.93 -17.41
CA ASN A 112 -10.66 12.89 -18.39
C ASN A 112 -10.49 12.44 -19.84
N VAL A 113 -9.48 11.61 -20.13
CA VAL A 113 -9.30 10.98 -21.44
C VAL A 113 -10.20 9.75 -21.58
N VAL A 114 -10.13 8.84 -20.60
CA VAL A 114 -10.84 7.56 -20.64
C VAL A 114 -12.35 7.74 -20.70
N LYS A 115 -12.93 8.61 -19.87
CA LYS A 115 -14.38 8.83 -19.79
C LYS A 115 -15.03 9.35 -21.08
N ARG A 116 -14.24 9.87 -22.03
CA ARG A 116 -14.73 10.33 -23.34
C ARG A 116 -15.00 9.18 -24.30
N ASN A 117 -14.45 8.00 -24.04
CA ASN A 117 -14.72 6.81 -24.83
C ASN A 117 -16.00 6.12 -24.30
N PRO A 118 -17.12 6.12 -25.03
CA PRO A 118 -18.38 5.56 -24.55
C PRO A 118 -18.36 4.03 -24.40
N ARG A 119 -17.34 3.34 -24.92
CA ARG A 119 -17.16 1.88 -24.79
C ARG A 119 -16.22 1.49 -23.66
N GLN A 120 -15.72 2.45 -22.90
CA GLN A 120 -14.78 2.18 -21.81
C GLN A 120 -15.51 1.55 -20.61
N SER A 121 -14.88 0.58 -19.96
CA SER A 121 -15.39 -0.10 -18.76
C SER A 121 -14.56 0.16 -17.51
N TYR A 122 -13.61 1.11 -17.59
CA TYR A 122 -12.74 1.47 -16.50
C TYR A 122 -13.45 2.40 -15.51
N ASN A 123 -13.18 2.21 -14.22
CA ASN A 123 -13.72 3.03 -13.15
C ASN A 123 -12.74 4.15 -12.84
N ARG A 124 -13.23 5.33 -12.41
CA ARG A 124 -12.32 6.36 -11.92
C ARG A 124 -11.55 5.80 -10.71
N ALA A 125 -10.23 5.63 -10.86
CA ALA A 125 -9.40 5.07 -9.81
C ALA A 125 -9.48 5.86 -8.50
N LEU A 126 -9.19 5.19 -7.39
CA LEU A 126 -9.00 5.82 -6.09
C LEU A 126 -7.52 6.16 -5.86
N VAL A 127 -7.26 7.13 -4.98
CA VAL A 127 -5.92 7.49 -4.50
C VAL A 127 -5.83 7.14 -3.03
N ALA A 128 -4.89 6.27 -2.69
CA ALA A 128 -4.58 5.85 -1.33
C ALA A 128 -3.29 6.53 -0.85
N ALA A 129 -3.38 7.28 0.26
CA ALA A 129 -2.21 7.91 0.84
C ALA A 129 -1.37 6.88 1.63
N SER A 130 -0.16 6.61 1.16
CA SER A 130 0.79 5.67 1.77
C SER A 130 1.31 6.18 3.11
N ILE A 131 1.26 5.33 4.13
CA ILE A 131 1.79 5.55 5.48
C ILE A 131 2.62 4.32 5.86
N GLY A 132 3.95 4.43 5.71
CA GLY A 132 4.86 3.35 6.07
C GLY A 132 5.11 3.24 7.58
N SER A 133 5.64 2.09 8.01
CA SER A 133 5.93 1.80 9.41
C SER A 133 7.05 2.67 10.00
N TYR A 134 7.13 2.71 11.33
CA TYR A 134 8.23 3.32 12.07
C TYR A 134 9.58 2.67 11.71
N GLY A 135 9.61 1.36 11.46
CA GLY A 135 10.80 0.65 10.99
C GLY A 135 11.36 1.24 9.68
N ALA A 136 10.47 1.60 8.74
CA ALA A 136 10.87 2.20 7.47
C ALA A 136 11.53 3.58 7.62
N TYR A 137 11.21 4.31 8.69
CA TYR A 137 11.87 5.57 9.07
C TYR A 137 13.25 5.32 9.69
N LEU A 138 13.41 4.29 10.51
CA LEU A 138 14.71 3.93 11.10
C LEU A 138 15.74 3.53 10.04
N ALA A 139 15.29 2.96 8.92
CA ALA A 139 16.12 2.57 7.78
C ALA A 139 17.24 1.58 8.15
N ASP A 140 17.00 0.74 9.15
CA ASP A 140 17.86 -0.32 9.67
C ASP A 140 17.32 -1.74 9.39
N GLY A 141 16.20 -1.84 8.67
CA GLY A 141 15.53 -3.09 8.34
C GLY A 141 14.50 -3.55 9.37
N SER A 142 14.23 -2.73 10.40
CA SER A 142 13.22 -3.07 11.41
C SER A 142 11.79 -3.16 10.86
N GLU A 143 11.50 -2.69 9.63
CA GLU A 143 10.23 -3.00 8.96
C GLU A 143 10.06 -4.50 8.60
N TYR A 144 11.12 -5.30 8.72
CA TYR A 144 11.11 -6.75 8.47
C TYR A 144 11.47 -7.60 9.70
N SER A 145 11.84 -6.98 10.82
CA SER A 145 11.99 -7.66 12.12
C SER A 145 10.85 -7.33 13.08
N GLY A 146 10.24 -6.15 12.94
CA GLY A 146 9.27 -5.62 13.89
C GLY A 146 9.84 -5.25 15.27
N ASP A 147 11.16 -5.37 15.47
CA ASP A 147 11.84 -4.96 16.69
C ASP A 147 12.32 -3.51 16.57
N TYR A 148 11.66 -2.63 17.32
CA TYR A 148 11.99 -1.20 17.39
C TYR A 148 12.82 -0.85 18.63
N GLY A 149 13.20 -1.84 19.42
CA GLY A 149 13.87 -1.70 20.70
C GLY A 149 12.93 -1.42 21.88
N PRO A 150 13.42 -1.60 23.12
CA PRO A 150 12.59 -1.64 24.33
C PRO A 150 12.00 -0.28 24.75
N HIS A 151 12.43 0.81 24.13
CA HIS A 151 12.01 2.17 24.46
C HIS A 151 10.89 2.71 23.56
N VAL A 152 10.39 1.90 22.62
CA VAL A 152 9.29 2.29 21.73
C VAL A 152 7.97 1.83 22.35
N SER A 153 7.20 2.82 22.81
CA SER A 153 5.86 2.63 23.39
C SER A 153 4.76 2.91 22.39
N LEU A 154 3.53 2.52 22.74
CA LEU A 154 2.31 2.86 22.00
C LEU A 154 2.20 4.38 21.75
N ASP A 155 2.34 5.20 22.81
CA ASP A 155 2.25 6.66 22.69
C ASP A 155 3.32 7.24 21.75
N LYS A 156 4.54 6.69 21.78
CA LYS A 156 5.60 7.14 20.88
C LYS A 156 5.28 6.87 19.41
N LEU A 157 4.69 5.70 19.12
CA LEU A 157 4.24 5.36 17.76
C LEU A 157 3.07 6.25 17.33
N LYS A 158 2.15 6.57 18.27
CA LYS A 158 1.06 7.51 18.01
C LYS A 158 1.60 8.90 17.69
N ASP A 159 2.51 9.42 18.49
CA ASP A 159 3.14 10.73 18.26
C ASP A 159 3.91 10.78 16.92
N PHE A 160 4.60 9.68 16.57
CA PHE A 160 5.31 9.57 15.29
C PHE A 160 4.37 9.66 14.08
N HIS A 161 3.23 8.97 14.12
CA HIS A 161 2.30 8.93 12.98
C HIS A 161 1.34 10.12 12.94
N ARG A 162 0.95 10.70 14.09
CA ARG A 162 -0.14 11.68 14.21
C ARG A 162 -0.01 12.86 13.25
N HIS A 163 1.15 13.51 13.24
CA HIS A 163 1.30 14.73 12.43
C HIS A 163 1.24 14.42 10.94
N ARG A 164 1.91 13.35 10.49
CA ARG A 164 1.83 12.88 9.10
C ARG A 164 0.40 12.49 8.71
N LEU A 165 -0.32 11.81 9.60
CA LEU A 165 -1.71 11.42 9.39
C LEU A 165 -2.59 12.64 9.16
N GLN A 166 -2.48 13.67 10.01
CA GLN A 166 -3.26 14.90 9.89
C GLN A 166 -3.03 15.60 8.54
N VAL A 167 -1.76 15.79 8.15
CA VAL A 167 -1.40 16.40 6.86
C VAL A 167 -1.95 15.59 5.67
N LEU A 168 -1.82 14.26 5.71
CA LEU A 168 -2.33 13.40 4.64
C LEU A 168 -3.86 13.39 4.59
N VAL A 169 -4.54 13.46 5.73
CA VAL A 169 -6.02 13.58 5.77
C VAL A 169 -6.47 14.90 5.17
N ASP A 170 -5.81 16.01 5.52
CA ASP A 170 -6.13 17.34 5.00
C ASP A 170 -5.84 17.46 3.50
N ALA A 171 -4.85 16.73 2.99
CA ALA A 171 -4.57 16.63 1.55
C ALA A 171 -5.69 15.91 0.75
N GLY A 172 -6.63 15.23 1.42
CA GLY A 172 -7.85 14.70 0.83
C GLY A 172 -7.70 13.49 -0.11
N PRO A 173 -6.97 12.41 0.27
CA PRO A 173 -6.98 11.15 -0.46
C PRO A 173 -8.34 10.45 -0.34
N ASP A 174 -8.60 9.47 -1.21
CA ASP A 174 -9.81 8.66 -1.14
C ASP A 174 -9.71 7.58 -0.03
N ILE A 175 -8.50 7.11 0.25
CA ILE A 175 -8.19 6.03 1.22
C ILE A 175 -6.86 6.33 1.93
N LEU A 176 -6.68 5.85 3.15
CA LEU A 176 -5.37 5.78 3.84
C LEU A 176 -4.79 4.37 3.78
N ALA A 177 -3.51 4.25 3.42
CA ALA A 177 -2.81 2.97 3.25
C ALA A 177 -1.70 2.81 4.28
N PHE A 178 -2.00 2.22 5.43
CA PHE A 178 -0.96 1.82 6.37
C PHE A 178 -0.35 0.52 5.85
N GLU A 179 0.91 0.55 5.45
CA GLU A 179 1.54 -0.57 4.74
C GLU A 179 2.88 -0.98 5.37
N THR A 180 3.19 -2.28 5.25
CA THR A 180 4.40 -2.89 5.82
C THR A 180 4.51 -2.65 7.33
N ILE A 181 3.39 -2.75 8.05
CA ILE A 181 3.36 -2.69 9.52
C ILE A 181 3.90 -4.03 10.06
N PRO A 182 5.00 -4.05 10.82
CA PRO A 182 5.66 -5.31 11.15
C PRO A 182 5.25 -5.90 12.50
N ASN A 183 4.52 -5.15 13.33
CA ASN A 183 4.15 -5.59 14.68
C ASN A 183 2.76 -5.12 15.12
N LYS A 184 2.21 -5.83 16.11
CA LYS A 184 0.86 -5.57 16.63
C LYS A 184 0.77 -4.21 17.34
N LEU A 185 1.84 -3.80 18.04
CA LEU A 185 1.88 -2.57 18.82
C LEU A 185 1.67 -1.33 17.92
N GLU A 186 2.30 -1.30 16.75
CA GLU A 186 2.13 -0.23 15.79
C GLU A 186 0.78 -0.27 15.09
N ALA A 187 0.28 -1.45 14.74
CA ALA A 187 -1.09 -1.56 14.22
C ALA A 187 -2.12 -1.04 15.23
N GLN A 188 -1.91 -1.28 16.53
CA GLN A 188 -2.71 -0.69 17.59
C GLN A 188 -2.60 0.83 17.65
N ALA A 189 -1.39 1.39 17.54
CA ALA A 189 -1.18 2.84 17.47
C ALA A 189 -1.97 3.46 16.31
N CYS A 190 -1.88 2.87 15.11
CA CYS A 190 -2.58 3.35 13.91
C CYS A 190 -4.10 3.30 14.09
N VAL A 191 -4.65 2.21 14.62
CA VAL A 191 -6.09 2.07 14.87
C VAL A 191 -6.57 3.10 15.88
N GLU A 192 -5.88 3.25 17.01
CA GLU A 192 -6.26 4.24 18.04
C GLU A 192 -6.18 5.67 17.51
N LEU A 193 -5.15 6.01 16.73
CA LEU A 193 -5.04 7.33 16.11
C LEU A 193 -6.19 7.65 15.16
N LEU A 194 -6.64 6.68 14.34
CA LEU A 194 -7.78 6.89 13.46
C LEU A 194 -9.04 7.29 14.24
N GLU A 195 -9.24 6.71 15.43
CA GLU A 195 -10.34 7.05 16.33
C GLU A 195 -10.14 8.40 17.03
N GLU A 196 -8.96 8.64 17.62
CA GLU A 196 -8.63 9.88 18.34
C GLU A 196 -8.73 11.12 17.46
N GLU A 197 -8.21 11.03 16.23
CA GLU A 197 -8.23 12.13 15.25
C GLU A 197 -9.56 12.18 14.48
N ASN A 198 -10.54 11.32 14.82
CA ASN A 198 -11.85 11.23 14.20
C ASN A 198 -11.80 11.15 12.66
N VAL A 199 -10.87 10.38 12.12
CA VAL A 199 -10.61 10.29 10.67
C VAL A 199 -11.82 9.71 9.95
N GLN A 200 -12.34 10.40 8.93
CA GLN A 200 -13.51 9.95 8.15
C GLN A 200 -13.14 9.19 6.86
N ILE A 201 -11.88 9.27 6.45
CA ILE A 201 -11.34 8.59 5.27
C ILE A 201 -11.17 7.09 5.61
N PRO A 202 -11.68 6.16 4.79
CA PRO A 202 -11.48 4.73 5.03
C PRO A 202 -10.00 4.38 4.91
N SER A 203 -9.55 3.34 5.62
CA SER A 203 -8.17 2.89 5.56
C SER A 203 -8.03 1.39 5.30
N TRP A 204 -6.83 0.97 4.93
CA TRP A 204 -6.39 -0.40 5.12
C TRP A 204 -5.14 -0.46 5.98
N ILE A 205 -4.93 -1.60 6.62
CA ILE A 205 -3.68 -1.93 7.31
C ILE A 205 -3.13 -3.22 6.71
N CYS A 206 -1.91 -3.15 6.19
CA CYS A 206 -1.18 -4.29 5.67
C CYS A 206 0.06 -4.58 6.50
N PHE A 207 0.24 -5.86 6.81
CA PHE A 207 1.46 -6.38 7.42
C PHE A 207 2.36 -6.95 6.33
N SER A 208 3.66 -7.03 6.60
CA SER A 208 4.54 -7.95 5.88
C SER A 208 4.52 -9.34 6.53
N SER A 209 5.13 -10.33 5.89
CA SER A 209 5.36 -11.65 6.49
C SER A 209 6.63 -12.26 5.92
N VAL A 210 7.52 -12.69 6.80
CA VAL A 210 8.82 -13.28 6.45
C VAL A 210 8.79 -14.82 6.50
N ASP A 211 7.88 -15.40 7.27
CA ASP A 211 7.71 -16.85 7.44
C ASP A 211 6.42 -17.41 6.81
N GLY A 212 5.58 -16.52 6.26
CA GLY A 212 4.30 -16.85 5.65
C GLY A 212 3.20 -17.23 6.64
N LYS A 213 3.37 -16.90 7.94
CA LYS A 213 2.43 -17.26 9.01
C LYS A 213 2.19 -16.16 10.03
N ASN A 214 3.22 -15.40 10.36
CA ASN A 214 3.18 -14.40 11.42
C ASN A 214 3.57 -13.01 10.89
N ALA A 215 3.26 -12.00 11.70
CA ALA A 215 3.88 -10.70 11.59
C ALA A 215 5.40 -10.82 11.85
N PRO A 216 6.24 -9.94 11.28
CA PRO A 216 7.68 -9.96 11.48
C PRO A 216 8.16 -10.09 12.93
N SER A 217 7.48 -9.42 13.87
CA SER A 217 7.79 -9.48 15.31
C SER A 217 7.34 -10.77 16.01
N GLY A 218 6.66 -11.67 15.30
CA GLY A 218 6.29 -13.01 15.76
C GLY A 218 4.84 -13.18 16.23
N GLU A 219 4.05 -12.11 16.34
CA GLU A 219 2.62 -12.20 16.64
C GLU A 219 1.85 -12.89 15.51
N SER A 220 0.85 -13.69 15.90
CA SER A 220 -0.06 -14.31 14.94
C SER A 220 -0.95 -13.25 14.27
N PHE A 221 -1.36 -13.48 13.01
CA PHE A 221 -2.30 -12.58 12.35
C PHE A 221 -3.65 -12.51 13.05
N LYS A 222 -4.05 -13.57 13.76
CA LYS A 222 -5.21 -13.55 14.66
C LYS A 222 -5.06 -12.49 15.76
N ASP A 223 -3.93 -12.45 16.44
CA ASP A 223 -3.68 -11.46 17.51
C ASP A 223 -3.63 -10.03 16.98
N CYS A 224 -3.11 -9.83 15.76
CA CYS A 224 -3.11 -8.53 15.09
C CYS A 224 -4.54 -8.11 14.70
N LEU A 225 -5.33 -9.03 14.13
CA LEU A 225 -6.70 -8.79 13.71
C LEU A 225 -7.65 -8.49 14.88
N ASP A 226 -7.39 -9.02 16.08
CA ASP A 226 -8.18 -8.67 17.28
C ASP A 226 -8.21 -7.17 17.57
N VAL A 227 -7.16 -6.43 17.19
CA VAL A 227 -7.10 -4.98 17.33
C VAL A 227 -7.79 -4.30 16.15
N ILE A 228 -7.51 -4.77 14.93
CA ILE A 228 -7.98 -4.15 13.68
C ILE A 228 -9.50 -4.30 13.51
N ASN A 229 -10.04 -5.44 13.92
CA ASN A 229 -11.48 -5.72 13.86
C ASN A 229 -12.32 -4.83 14.79
N ARG A 230 -11.70 -4.09 15.73
CA ARG A 230 -12.42 -3.18 16.65
C ARG A 230 -12.74 -1.82 16.05
N SER A 231 -12.14 -1.47 14.90
CA SER A 231 -12.38 -0.18 14.24
C SER A 231 -13.08 -0.37 12.90
N ASP A 232 -14.15 0.40 12.70
CA ASP A 232 -14.84 0.50 11.42
C ASP A 232 -14.14 1.45 10.44
N LYS A 233 -13.14 2.21 10.90
CA LYS A 233 -12.33 3.09 10.04
C LYS A 233 -11.36 2.29 9.16
N VAL A 234 -10.98 1.08 9.60
CA VAL A 234 -10.23 0.13 8.79
C VAL A 234 -11.19 -0.71 7.95
N SER A 235 -11.25 -0.45 6.65
CA SER A 235 -12.14 -1.13 5.70
C SER A 235 -11.53 -2.39 5.08
N ALA A 236 -10.20 -2.48 5.03
CA ALA A 236 -9.50 -3.65 4.51
C ALA A 236 -8.27 -4.02 5.38
N PHE A 237 -7.91 -5.30 5.35
CA PHE A 237 -6.75 -5.84 6.03
C PHE A 237 -6.02 -6.82 5.12
N GLY A 238 -4.70 -6.91 5.20
CA GLY A 238 -4.01 -8.04 4.60
C GLY A 238 -2.51 -7.91 4.57
N ILE A 239 -1.90 -8.36 3.47
CA ILE A 239 -0.47 -8.64 3.41
C ILE A 239 0.16 -7.92 2.22
N ASN A 240 1.24 -7.19 2.46
CA ASN A 240 2.07 -6.64 1.41
C ASN A 240 3.54 -6.94 1.63
N CYS A 241 4.32 -6.80 0.57
CA CYS A 241 5.76 -6.95 0.64
C CYS A 241 6.26 -8.31 1.22
N ALA A 242 5.47 -9.36 0.99
CA ALA A 242 5.81 -10.76 1.27
C ALA A 242 6.04 -11.54 -0.05
N PRO A 243 6.73 -12.69 -0.02
CA PRO A 243 6.84 -13.58 -1.17
C PRO A 243 5.47 -14.07 -1.72
N PRO A 244 5.26 -14.12 -3.05
CA PRO A 244 3.99 -14.54 -3.66
C PRO A 244 3.47 -15.90 -3.20
N HIS A 245 4.34 -16.88 -2.99
CA HIS A 245 3.96 -18.24 -2.61
C HIS A 245 3.34 -18.35 -1.20
N PHE A 246 3.51 -17.35 -0.32
CA PHE A 246 2.83 -17.31 0.97
C PHE A 246 1.38 -16.80 0.88
N ILE A 247 1.07 -16.01 -0.14
CA ILE A 247 -0.13 -15.17 -0.17
C ILE A 247 -1.42 -15.99 -0.17
N GLN A 248 -1.48 -17.09 -0.92
CA GLN A 248 -2.70 -17.90 -0.99
C GLN A 248 -3.11 -18.45 0.39
N THR A 249 -2.17 -19.05 1.11
CA THR A 249 -2.41 -19.62 2.45
C THR A 249 -2.81 -18.52 3.43
N LEU A 250 -2.13 -17.37 3.38
CA LEU A 250 -2.46 -16.23 4.23
C LEU A 250 -3.87 -15.71 3.96
N ILE A 251 -4.30 -15.56 2.69
CA ILE A 251 -5.68 -15.16 2.37
C ILE A 251 -6.70 -16.11 3.00
N GLN A 252 -6.47 -17.42 2.89
CA GLN A 252 -7.38 -18.43 3.43
C GLN A 252 -7.49 -18.34 4.95
N GLU A 253 -6.38 -18.10 5.65
CA GLU A 253 -6.39 -17.87 7.10
C GLU A 253 -7.13 -16.58 7.46
N LEU A 254 -6.80 -15.47 6.79
CA LEU A 254 -7.39 -14.16 7.09
C LEU A 254 -8.90 -14.11 6.86
N LYS A 255 -9.40 -14.83 5.85
CA LYS A 255 -10.82 -14.90 5.52
C LYS A 255 -11.69 -15.48 6.63
N GLU A 256 -11.13 -16.37 7.45
CA GLU A 256 -11.83 -16.94 8.60
C GLU A 256 -11.79 -16.02 9.83
N LEU A 257 -10.93 -14.98 9.82
CA LEU A 257 -10.65 -14.11 10.96
C LEU A 257 -11.25 -12.71 10.84
N THR A 258 -11.69 -12.29 9.66
CA THR A 258 -12.27 -10.96 9.47
C THR A 258 -13.33 -10.91 8.36
N ALA A 259 -14.31 -10.02 8.52
CA ALA A 259 -15.28 -9.65 7.48
C ALA A 259 -14.79 -8.47 6.61
N LYS A 260 -13.65 -7.86 6.93
CA LYS A 260 -13.06 -6.76 6.17
C LYS A 260 -12.55 -7.28 4.82
N ALA A 261 -12.47 -6.38 3.82
CA ALA A 261 -11.91 -6.76 2.52
C ALA A 261 -10.45 -7.21 2.68
N ILE A 262 -10.09 -8.33 2.05
CA ILE A 262 -8.70 -8.82 2.07
C ILE A 262 -7.92 -8.16 0.95
N ILE A 263 -6.80 -7.54 1.30
CA ILE A 263 -5.89 -6.87 0.36
C ILE A 263 -4.54 -7.57 0.31
N VAL A 264 -4.04 -7.85 -0.89
CA VAL A 264 -2.72 -8.45 -1.09
C VAL A 264 -1.93 -7.76 -2.20
N TYR A 265 -0.68 -7.41 -1.91
CA TYR A 265 0.23 -6.88 -2.92
C TYR A 265 1.65 -7.35 -2.58
N PRO A 266 2.04 -8.57 -2.99
CA PRO A 266 3.35 -9.15 -2.67
C PRO A 266 4.49 -8.52 -3.47
N ASN A 267 5.73 -8.82 -3.08
CA ASN A 267 6.91 -8.55 -3.91
C ASN A 267 6.91 -9.44 -5.17
N SER A 268 7.73 -9.14 -6.18
CA SER A 268 7.79 -9.99 -7.39
C SER A 268 8.40 -11.39 -7.21
N GLY A 269 8.95 -11.70 -6.03
CA GLY A 269 9.52 -13.00 -5.70
C GLY A 269 11.00 -12.95 -5.31
N GLU A 270 11.74 -11.92 -5.72
CA GLU A 270 13.12 -11.71 -5.25
C GLU A 270 13.18 -11.51 -3.72
N ILE A 271 14.33 -11.86 -3.13
CA ILE A 271 14.58 -11.72 -1.69
C ILE A 271 15.40 -10.45 -1.45
N TRP A 272 14.93 -9.58 -0.55
CA TRP A 272 15.70 -8.41 -0.12
C TRP A 272 16.78 -8.83 0.88
N ASP A 273 18.04 -8.50 0.59
CA ASP A 273 19.12 -8.55 1.56
C ASP A 273 19.30 -7.16 2.18
N GLY A 274 18.82 -6.99 3.42
CA GLY A 274 18.90 -5.73 4.16
C GLY A 274 20.33 -5.32 4.55
N ILE A 275 21.28 -6.26 4.62
CA ILE A 275 22.68 -5.98 4.94
C ILE A 275 23.37 -5.42 3.69
N SER A 276 23.24 -6.10 2.55
CA SER A 276 23.87 -5.66 1.30
C SER A 276 23.02 -4.67 0.49
N LYS A 277 21.83 -4.31 1.00
CA LYS A 277 20.86 -3.35 0.41
C LYS A 277 20.61 -3.64 -1.07
N ARG A 278 20.41 -4.92 -1.40
CA ARG A 278 20.15 -5.36 -2.78
C ARG A 278 19.17 -6.52 -2.82
N TRP A 279 18.51 -6.65 -3.96
CA TRP A 279 17.66 -7.80 -4.27
C TRP A 279 18.50 -8.98 -4.78
N LEU A 280 18.23 -10.16 -4.23
CA LEU A 280 18.79 -11.42 -4.66
C LEU A 280 17.77 -12.16 -5.56
N PRO A 281 18.18 -12.71 -6.71
CA PRO A 281 17.28 -13.47 -7.57
C PRO A 281 16.68 -14.65 -6.81
N SER A 282 15.37 -14.87 -6.93
CA SER A 282 14.75 -16.11 -6.49
C SER A 282 15.04 -17.20 -7.51
N LYS A 283 15.63 -18.31 -7.06
CA LYS A 283 15.91 -19.49 -7.91
C LYS A 283 14.95 -20.64 -7.65
N CYS A 284 14.02 -20.49 -6.70
CA CYS A 284 13.31 -21.63 -6.11
C CYS A 284 11.86 -21.75 -6.56
N PHE A 285 11.27 -20.70 -7.13
CA PHE A 285 9.85 -20.68 -7.48
C PHE A 285 9.65 -19.89 -8.78
N ASP A 286 8.73 -20.32 -9.64
CA ASP A 286 8.21 -19.56 -10.79
C ASP A 286 7.35 -18.36 -10.31
N ASP A 287 7.83 -17.64 -9.29
CA ASP A 287 7.13 -16.55 -8.57
C ASP A 287 6.86 -15.33 -9.49
N GLU A 288 7.36 -15.35 -10.72
CA GLU A 288 7.31 -14.25 -11.69
C GLU A 288 6.02 -14.20 -12.55
N LYS A 289 5.03 -15.07 -12.33
CA LYS A 289 3.80 -15.12 -13.16
C LYS A 289 2.53 -14.68 -12.43
N PHE A 290 2.45 -13.38 -12.16
CA PHE A 290 1.29 -12.75 -11.49
C PHE A 290 -0.05 -12.98 -12.22
N GLU A 291 -0.04 -13.21 -13.54
CA GLU A 291 -1.24 -13.56 -14.31
C GLU A 291 -1.86 -14.90 -13.86
N GLN A 292 -1.07 -15.81 -13.29
CA GLN A 292 -1.55 -17.10 -12.77
C GLN A 292 -1.99 -16.99 -11.32
N PHE A 293 -1.25 -16.21 -10.52
CA PHE A 293 -1.52 -16.07 -9.09
C PHE A 293 -2.74 -15.19 -8.79
N ALA A 294 -2.95 -14.11 -9.55
CA ALA A 294 -4.04 -13.17 -9.25
C ALA A 294 -5.44 -13.84 -9.23
N PRO A 295 -5.82 -14.70 -10.21
CA PRO A 295 -7.07 -15.46 -10.11
C PRO A 295 -7.14 -16.38 -8.89
N ILE A 296 -6.03 -17.03 -8.53
CA ILE A 296 -5.96 -17.94 -7.37
C ILE A 296 -6.20 -17.15 -6.07
N TRP A 297 -5.54 -16.00 -5.91
CA TRP A 297 -5.71 -15.13 -4.75
C TRP A 297 -7.13 -14.56 -4.64
N ARG A 298 -7.72 -14.13 -5.77
CA ARG A 298 -9.12 -13.71 -5.83
C ARG A 298 -10.04 -14.84 -5.36
N ASP A 299 -9.89 -16.03 -5.94
CA ASP A 299 -10.76 -17.18 -5.65
C ASP A 299 -10.58 -17.67 -4.20
N ALA A 300 -9.38 -17.49 -3.61
CA ALA A 300 -9.13 -17.72 -2.18
C ALA A 300 -9.88 -16.72 -1.28
N GLY A 301 -10.08 -15.47 -1.74
CA GLY A 301 -10.87 -14.46 -1.03
C GLY A 301 -10.35 -13.03 -1.11
N ALA A 302 -9.22 -12.77 -1.80
CA ALA A 302 -8.72 -11.42 -1.96
C ALA A 302 -9.69 -10.54 -2.76
N LYS A 303 -9.92 -9.32 -2.27
CA LYS A 303 -10.77 -8.30 -2.90
C LYS A 303 -9.96 -7.16 -3.50
N LEU A 304 -8.70 -7.02 -3.12
CA LEU A 304 -7.77 -6.03 -3.63
C LEU A 304 -6.44 -6.75 -3.92
N ILE A 305 -5.94 -6.65 -5.15
CA ILE A 305 -4.71 -7.34 -5.59
C ILE A 305 -3.80 -6.35 -6.30
N GLY A 306 -2.53 -6.25 -5.91
CA GLY A 306 -1.53 -5.41 -6.57
C GLY A 306 -0.12 -5.98 -6.49
N GLY A 307 0.88 -5.10 -6.48
CA GLY A 307 2.29 -5.46 -6.31
C GLY A 307 3.05 -4.53 -5.37
N CYS A 308 4.06 -5.03 -4.69
CA CYS A 308 4.98 -4.25 -3.84
C CYS A 308 6.34 -4.13 -4.54
N CYS A 309 7.44 -4.40 -3.83
CA CYS A 309 8.78 -4.26 -4.38
C CYS A 309 8.97 -5.06 -5.68
N ARG A 310 9.69 -4.44 -6.63
CA ARG A 310 10.15 -5.05 -7.88
C ARG A 310 9.06 -5.40 -8.90
N THR A 311 7.79 -5.21 -8.54
CA THR A 311 6.66 -5.20 -9.48
C THR A 311 6.61 -3.90 -10.28
N THR A 312 6.08 -3.96 -11.51
CA THR A 312 6.10 -2.82 -12.46
C THR A 312 4.74 -2.69 -13.18
N PRO A 313 4.52 -1.65 -14.00
CA PRO A 313 3.27 -1.55 -14.77
C PRO A 313 2.96 -2.78 -15.63
N SER A 314 3.96 -3.51 -16.15
CA SER A 314 3.71 -4.77 -16.86
C SER A 314 3.12 -5.86 -15.96
N THR A 315 3.56 -5.93 -14.69
CA THR A 315 2.98 -6.82 -13.68
C THR A 315 1.52 -6.48 -13.43
N ILE A 316 1.21 -5.19 -13.24
CA ILE A 316 -0.15 -4.71 -12.99
C ILE A 316 -1.07 -4.94 -14.19
N GLN A 317 -0.55 -4.79 -15.41
CA GLN A 317 -1.28 -5.12 -16.63
C GLN A 317 -1.64 -6.62 -16.72
N ALA A 318 -0.70 -7.48 -16.34
CA ALA A 318 -0.92 -8.93 -16.29
C ALA A 318 -2.01 -9.31 -15.26
N ILE A 319 -1.95 -8.73 -14.05
CA ILE A 319 -2.99 -8.89 -13.01
C ILE A 319 -4.35 -8.41 -13.52
N SER A 320 -4.40 -7.16 -14.01
CA SER A 320 -5.63 -6.50 -14.49
C SER A 320 -6.31 -7.31 -15.60
N LYS A 321 -5.53 -7.83 -16.55
CA LYS A 321 -6.04 -8.69 -17.62
C LYS A 321 -6.59 -10.01 -17.06
N ALA A 322 -5.83 -10.70 -16.22
CA ALA A 322 -6.23 -11.99 -15.65
C ALA A 322 -7.51 -11.90 -14.80
N LEU A 323 -7.70 -10.80 -14.06
CA LEU A 323 -8.90 -10.59 -13.24
C LEU A 323 -10.14 -10.24 -14.08
N LYS A 324 -9.98 -9.58 -15.24
CA LYS A 324 -11.08 -9.18 -16.13
C LYS A 324 -11.56 -10.29 -17.09
N GLU A 325 -10.72 -11.27 -17.40
CA GLU A 325 -11.03 -12.30 -18.42
C GLU A 325 -12.06 -13.35 -17.99
N ARG A 326 -12.45 -13.44 -16.70
CA ARG A 326 -13.31 -14.53 -16.20
C ARG A 326 -14.79 -14.19 -15.97
N SER A 327 -15.28 -13.02 -16.39
CA SER A 327 -16.73 -12.70 -16.36
C SER A 327 -17.57 -13.44 -17.41
N GLY A 328 -17.10 -14.58 -17.94
CA GLY A 328 -17.67 -15.26 -19.11
C GLY A 328 -17.88 -16.77 -19.00
N PHE A 329 -17.77 -17.35 -17.80
CA PHE A 329 -18.15 -18.74 -17.57
C PHE A 329 -18.92 -18.85 -16.25
N ASP A 330 -20.21 -18.54 -16.36
CA ASP A 330 -21.27 -19.11 -15.51
C ASP A 330 -21.56 -20.55 -15.94
#